data_AF-A0AAE4AIG0-F1
#
_entry.id   AF-A0AAE4AIG0-F1
#
_cell.length_a   1.000
_cell.length_b   1.000
_cell.length_c   1.000
_cell.angle_alpha   90.00
_cell.angle_beta   90.00
_cell.angle_gamma   90.00
#
_symmetry.space_group_name_H-M   'P 1'
#
loop_
_entity.id
_entity.type
_entity.pdbx_description
1 polymer ?
#
loop_
_entity_poly.entity_id
_entity_poly.type
_entity_poly.pdbx_seq_one_letter_code
_entity_poly.pdbx_strand_id
1 'polypeptide(L)'
;MKLKTILMAGAMSAAASAGAAECAFENEVELRSLTAGFEAWKAVTDNMAECGNFEANLDQEFREKQPEAFAADPSLYHIGGVANSTMIPLLNAGTIRPLNDLVEEYGQHLSPNQLITVDGDIMAVAMMVNNQHLMYREDILDELGLEVPANYDEMLEAAAVIQEADVVEYPLGGTFASGWNLGEEFVNMFLAHGGDFVDDANMPTINNEMGIASLEKLKATTEYMDPEYLAADSTYVQQQFQQGQIAMANLWASRAGAMDDPEESQVVGKVTMASAPMGPEAPVSSIWWDGIVIASNITDEEAEAAFRVAMEGIDTETVQESPEAAVWLIDGYEPGDLAAGAAATAANGARPYPASSAMGIMHSALGNGIAAYLNGNKDAETTLADIEAAYMTSAEEAGLIE
;
A
#
# COMPACT_ATOMS: atom_id res chain seq x y z
N MET A 1 1.03 -9.15 78.32
CA MET A 1 0.08 -10.23 78.61
C MET A 1 -1.10 -10.08 77.64
N LYS A 2 -1.44 -11.18 76.94
CA LYS A 2 -2.60 -11.42 76.07
C LYS A 2 -2.55 -10.92 74.62
N LEU A 3 -2.47 -11.92 73.73
CA LEU A 3 -2.79 -11.91 72.30
C LEU A 3 -4.16 -11.29 72.03
N LYS A 4 -4.27 -10.59 70.90
CA LYS A 4 -5.50 -10.56 70.11
C LYS A 4 -5.14 -10.81 68.64
N THR A 5 -5.69 -11.92 68.15
CA THR A 5 -5.80 -12.37 66.78
C THR A 5 -6.33 -11.27 65.87
N ILE A 6 -5.61 -10.96 64.79
CA ILE A 6 -6.16 -10.22 63.64
C ILE A 6 -6.31 -11.23 62.51
N LEU A 7 -7.56 -11.46 62.13
CA LEU A 7 -7.95 -12.19 60.93
C LEU A 7 -7.45 -11.41 59.70
N MET A 8 -6.55 -12.03 58.93
CA MET A 8 -6.32 -11.63 57.53
C MET A 8 -7.52 -12.08 56.71
N ALA A 9 -8.35 -11.12 56.28
CA ALA A 9 -9.24 -11.31 55.16
C ALA A 9 -8.39 -11.20 53.89
N GLY A 10 -8.09 -12.35 53.27
CA GLY A 10 -7.51 -12.39 51.94
C GLY A 10 -8.52 -11.86 50.95
N ALA A 11 -8.26 -10.67 50.39
CA ALA A 11 -8.89 -10.25 49.16
C ALA A 11 -8.29 -11.13 48.05
N MET A 12 -9.07 -12.11 47.58
CA MET A 12 -8.84 -12.70 46.28
C MET A 12 -9.12 -11.60 45.25
N SER A 13 -8.06 -10.95 44.79
CA SER A 13 -8.11 -10.21 43.53
C SER A 13 -8.36 -11.25 42.44
N ALA A 14 -9.60 -11.34 41.97
CA ALA A 14 -9.86 -11.90 40.66
C ALA A 14 -9.16 -10.99 39.66
N ALA A 15 -7.97 -11.39 39.22
CA ALA A 15 -7.43 -10.89 37.98
C ALA A 15 -8.42 -11.35 36.90
N ALA A 16 -9.19 -10.40 36.37
CA ALA A 16 -9.80 -10.60 35.07
C ALA A 16 -8.62 -10.67 34.09
N SER A 17 -8.22 -11.88 33.73
CA SER A 17 -7.52 -12.10 32.47
C SER A 17 -8.49 -11.64 31.38
N ALA A 18 -8.23 -10.49 30.76
CA ALA A 18 -8.60 -10.33 29.37
C ALA A 18 -7.91 -11.49 28.67
N GLY A 19 -8.69 -12.48 28.21
CA GLY A 19 -8.13 -13.55 27.40
C GLY A 19 -7.73 -12.91 26.08
N ALA A 20 -6.45 -13.00 25.73
CA ALA A 20 -6.10 -13.11 24.31
C ALA A 20 -6.93 -14.27 23.77
N ALA A 21 -7.64 -14.09 22.66
CA ALA A 21 -8.31 -15.22 22.07
C ALA A 21 -7.21 -16.19 21.62
N GLU A 22 -7.18 -17.39 22.17
CA GLU A 22 -6.28 -18.43 21.66
C GLU A 22 -6.72 -18.71 20.22
N CYS A 23 -5.78 -18.72 19.26
CA CYS A 23 -6.04 -19.04 17.85
C CYS A 23 -7.04 -20.19 17.72
N ALA A 24 -8.01 -20.07 16.80
CA ALA A 24 -9.16 -20.98 16.75
C ALA A 24 -8.75 -22.44 16.43
N PHE A 25 -7.48 -22.66 16.03
CA PHE A 25 -6.87 -23.97 15.94
C PHE A 25 -5.38 -23.97 16.35
N GLU A 26 -4.88 -25.07 16.90
CA GLU A 26 -3.45 -25.24 17.19
C GLU A 26 -2.73 -25.77 15.94
N ASN A 27 -1.75 -25.02 15.43
CA ASN A 27 -0.97 -25.42 14.25
C ASN A 27 0.22 -26.31 14.64
N GLU A 28 0.27 -27.53 14.10
CA GLU A 28 1.37 -28.48 14.31
C GLU A 28 2.39 -28.49 13.14
N VAL A 29 2.10 -27.79 12.04
CA VAL A 29 2.94 -27.76 10.82
C VAL A 29 3.91 -26.58 10.89
N GLU A 30 5.18 -26.79 10.55
CA GLU A 30 6.15 -25.68 10.46
C GLU A 30 5.87 -24.82 9.23
N LEU A 31 5.39 -23.60 9.45
CA LEU A 31 4.98 -22.67 8.40
C LEU A 31 5.85 -21.43 8.40
N ARG A 32 6.01 -20.82 7.21
CA ARG A 32 6.74 -19.57 7.02
C ARG A 32 6.01 -18.66 6.06
N SER A 33 6.01 -17.35 6.33
CA SER A 33 5.52 -16.34 5.39
C SER A 33 6.63 -15.41 4.88
N LEU A 34 6.42 -14.85 3.69
CA LEU A 34 7.20 -13.72 3.17
C LEU A 34 6.23 -12.62 2.70
N THR A 35 6.29 -11.46 3.34
CA THR A 35 5.36 -10.34 3.15
C THR A 35 6.10 -9.00 3.09
N ALA A 36 5.38 -7.92 2.74
CA ALA A 36 5.96 -6.58 2.73
C ALA A 36 6.19 -6.05 4.15
N GLY A 37 7.26 -5.28 4.36
CA GLY A 37 7.59 -4.71 5.66
C GLY A 37 6.80 -3.45 6.05
N PHE A 38 5.51 -3.55 6.33
CA PHE A 38 4.74 -2.42 6.88
C PHE A 38 3.73 -2.85 7.95
N GLU A 39 3.16 -1.87 8.66
CA GLU A 39 2.43 -2.10 9.92
C GLU A 39 1.23 -3.05 9.78
N ALA A 40 0.48 -2.99 8.68
CA ALA A 40 -0.65 -3.91 8.50
C ALA A 40 -0.20 -5.37 8.37
N TRP A 41 0.88 -5.64 7.61
CA TRP A 41 1.44 -7.00 7.55
C TRP A 41 1.99 -7.44 8.90
N LYS A 42 2.57 -6.52 9.67
CA LYS A 42 3.02 -6.81 11.04
C LYS A 42 1.83 -7.27 11.89
N ALA A 43 0.73 -6.50 11.92
CA ALA A 43 -0.49 -6.86 12.65
C ALA A 43 -1.04 -8.22 12.22
N VAL A 44 -1.19 -8.45 10.90
CA VAL A 44 -1.67 -9.73 10.36
C VAL A 44 -0.77 -10.88 10.78
N THR A 45 0.56 -10.73 10.65
CA THR A 45 1.48 -11.83 10.96
C THR A 45 1.68 -12.08 12.45
N ASP A 46 1.48 -11.07 13.30
CA ASP A 46 1.51 -11.24 14.75
C ASP A 46 0.33 -12.12 15.19
N ASN A 47 -0.87 -11.90 14.64
CA ASN A 47 -2.05 -12.72 14.91
C ASN A 47 -1.92 -14.13 14.32
N MET A 48 -1.33 -14.27 13.12
CA MET A 48 -0.96 -15.59 12.59
C MET A 48 -0.04 -16.38 13.52
N ALA A 49 0.87 -15.70 14.23
CA ALA A 49 1.85 -16.34 15.11
C ALA A 49 1.23 -16.95 16.37
N GLU A 50 0.04 -16.53 16.76
CA GLU A 50 -0.68 -17.06 17.92
C GLU A 50 -1.07 -18.54 17.75
N CYS A 51 -1.20 -19.01 16.50
CA CYS A 51 -1.48 -20.40 16.19
C CYS A 51 -0.31 -21.35 16.45
N GLY A 52 0.89 -20.82 16.68
CA GLY A 52 2.11 -21.61 16.90
C GLY A 52 2.71 -22.20 15.62
N ASN A 53 3.95 -22.68 15.72
CA ASN A 53 4.73 -23.27 14.61
C ASN A 53 4.75 -22.43 13.31
N PHE A 54 4.67 -21.11 13.44
CA PHE A 54 4.70 -20.15 12.33
C PHE A 54 5.84 -19.14 12.50
N GLU A 55 6.55 -18.85 11.41
CA GLU A 55 7.62 -17.85 11.34
C GLU A 55 7.33 -16.81 10.25
N ALA A 56 7.12 -15.55 10.68
CA ALA A 56 6.88 -14.44 9.77
C ALA A 56 8.19 -13.82 9.28
N ASN A 57 8.27 -13.52 7.97
CA ASN A 57 9.35 -12.72 7.39
C ASN A 57 8.76 -11.49 6.69
N LEU A 58 9.05 -10.31 7.24
CA LEU A 58 8.67 -9.01 6.70
C LEU A 58 9.88 -8.36 6.07
N ASP A 59 9.82 -8.07 4.77
CA ASP A 59 10.96 -7.56 4.01
C ASP A 59 10.55 -6.39 3.10
N GLN A 60 11.36 -5.34 3.04
CA GLN A 60 11.12 -4.21 2.12
C GLN A 60 11.38 -4.61 0.66
N GLU A 61 12.27 -5.58 0.45
CA GLU A 61 12.67 -6.11 -0.85
C GLU A 61 11.90 -7.41 -1.19
N PHE A 62 10.78 -7.69 -0.50
CA PHE A 62 10.04 -8.94 -0.69
C PHE A 62 9.68 -9.19 -2.17
N ARG A 63 9.38 -8.12 -2.93
CA ARG A 63 9.02 -8.19 -4.36
C ARG A 63 10.12 -8.82 -5.22
N GLU A 64 11.38 -8.60 -4.86
CA GLU A 64 12.54 -9.14 -5.58
C GLU A 64 12.81 -10.61 -5.20
N LYS A 65 12.44 -11.00 -3.97
CA LYS A 65 12.78 -12.30 -3.39
C LYS A 65 11.66 -13.34 -3.56
N GLN A 66 10.41 -12.90 -3.50
CA GLN A 66 9.24 -13.77 -3.44
C GLN A 66 9.08 -14.68 -4.67
N PRO A 67 9.28 -14.24 -5.92
CA PRO A 67 9.14 -15.12 -7.08
C PRO A 67 10.08 -16.33 -7.06
N GLU A 68 11.36 -16.13 -6.77
CA GLU A 68 12.33 -17.23 -6.70
C GLU A 68 12.07 -18.14 -5.49
N ALA A 69 11.66 -17.56 -4.35
CA ALA A 69 11.36 -18.32 -3.15
C ALA A 69 10.13 -19.23 -3.31
N PHE A 70 9.11 -18.76 -4.05
CA PHE A 70 7.93 -19.54 -4.41
C PHE A 70 8.24 -20.59 -5.49
N ALA A 71 9.17 -20.33 -6.39
CA ALA A 71 9.59 -21.28 -7.43
C ALA A 71 10.47 -22.44 -6.93
N ALA A 72 11.10 -22.33 -5.76
CA ALA A 72 11.87 -23.42 -5.13
C ALA A 72 10.98 -24.66 -4.86
N ASP A 73 11.54 -25.87 -4.89
CA ASP A 73 10.78 -27.13 -4.76
C ASP A 73 11.31 -28.02 -3.59
N PRO A 74 10.57 -28.17 -2.47
CA PRO A 74 9.33 -27.44 -2.14
C PRO A 74 9.60 -25.94 -1.91
N SER A 75 8.55 -25.11 -1.93
CA SER A 75 8.71 -23.67 -1.70
C SER A 75 9.43 -23.35 -0.39
N LEU A 76 10.21 -22.27 -0.38
CA LEU A 76 10.84 -21.77 0.84
C LEU A 76 9.83 -21.15 1.82
N TYR A 77 8.67 -20.70 1.32
CA TYR A 77 7.60 -20.07 2.10
C TYR A 77 6.25 -20.68 1.73
N HIS A 78 5.39 -20.84 2.73
CA HIS A 78 4.06 -21.42 2.53
C HIS A 78 3.04 -20.34 2.18
N ILE A 79 3.19 -19.16 2.78
CA ILE A 79 2.27 -18.02 2.69
C ILE A 79 3.00 -16.82 2.10
N GLY A 80 2.40 -16.20 1.09
CA GLY A 80 2.95 -15.02 0.43
C GLY A 80 2.04 -13.82 0.67
N GLY A 81 2.62 -12.71 1.12
CA GLY A 81 1.92 -11.43 1.05
C GLY A 81 2.10 -10.81 -0.32
N VAL A 82 1.01 -10.49 -0.99
CA VAL A 82 1.02 -9.89 -2.34
C VAL A 82 0.18 -8.63 -2.39
N ALA A 83 0.48 -7.78 -3.35
CA ALA A 83 -0.42 -6.75 -3.86
C ALA A 83 -0.82 -7.08 -5.30
N ASN A 84 -1.74 -6.30 -5.89
CA ASN A 84 -2.21 -6.52 -7.27
C ASN A 84 -1.07 -6.83 -8.25
N SER A 85 0.01 -6.05 -8.22
CA SER A 85 1.14 -6.18 -9.14
C SER A 85 2.07 -7.35 -8.82
N THR A 86 2.31 -7.65 -7.53
CA THR A 86 3.28 -8.69 -7.12
C THR A 86 2.68 -10.09 -7.19
N MET A 87 1.36 -10.21 -7.26
CA MET A 87 0.67 -11.47 -7.56
C MET A 87 0.95 -11.94 -9.01
N ILE A 88 1.11 -11.01 -9.97
CA ILE A 88 1.20 -11.33 -11.40
C ILE A 88 2.37 -12.27 -11.75
N PRO A 89 3.63 -12.02 -11.29
CA PRO A 89 4.73 -12.96 -11.54
C PRO A 89 4.48 -14.37 -10.99
N LEU A 90 3.86 -14.47 -9.81
CA LEU A 90 3.57 -15.75 -9.16
C LEU A 90 2.52 -16.55 -9.93
N LEU A 91 1.47 -15.85 -10.40
CA LEU A 91 0.43 -16.40 -11.27
C LEU A 91 1.02 -16.92 -12.58
N ASN A 92 1.80 -16.09 -13.27
CA ASN A 92 2.41 -16.46 -14.55
C ASN A 92 3.35 -17.66 -14.43
N ALA A 93 4.06 -17.78 -13.29
CA ALA A 93 4.94 -18.90 -13.02
C ALA A 93 4.20 -20.17 -12.55
N GLY A 94 2.90 -20.09 -12.25
CA GLY A 94 2.13 -21.22 -11.70
C GLY A 94 2.57 -21.62 -10.28
N THR A 95 3.14 -20.68 -9.53
CA THR A 95 3.76 -20.94 -8.21
C THR A 95 2.81 -20.73 -7.03
N ILE A 96 1.58 -20.30 -7.30
CA ILE A 96 0.51 -20.18 -6.31
C ILE A 96 -0.68 -21.05 -6.70
N ARG A 97 -1.34 -21.64 -5.69
CA ARG A 97 -2.47 -22.57 -5.92
C ARG A 97 -3.82 -21.84 -5.93
N PRO A 98 -4.82 -22.38 -6.64
CA PRO A 98 -6.22 -22.04 -6.40
C PRO A 98 -6.60 -22.32 -4.94
N LEU A 99 -7.41 -21.42 -4.37
CA LEU A 99 -7.88 -21.44 -2.98
C LEU A 99 -9.34 -21.85 -2.87
N ASN A 100 -10.01 -22.22 -3.97
CA ASN A 100 -11.46 -22.50 -3.99
C ASN A 100 -11.89 -23.51 -2.92
N ASP A 101 -11.23 -24.66 -2.85
CA ASP A 101 -11.55 -25.72 -1.88
C ASP A 101 -11.28 -25.26 -0.43
N LEU A 102 -10.19 -24.52 -0.22
CA LEU A 102 -9.79 -24.00 1.09
C LEU A 102 -10.76 -22.91 1.58
N VAL A 103 -11.22 -22.04 0.69
CA VAL A 103 -12.25 -21.03 0.97
C VAL A 103 -13.59 -21.69 1.25
N GLU A 104 -13.97 -22.73 0.50
CA GLU A 104 -15.21 -23.48 0.76
C GLU A 104 -15.20 -24.12 2.15
N GLU A 105 -14.06 -24.67 2.59
CA GLU A 105 -13.94 -25.40 3.85
C GLU A 105 -13.64 -24.52 5.07
N TYR A 106 -12.86 -23.45 4.92
CA TYR A 106 -12.37 -22.63 6.04
C TYR A 106 -12.63 -21.11 5.92
N GLY A 107 -13.10 -20.64 4.75
CA GLY A 107 -13.22 -19.21 4.44
C GLY A 107 -14.61 -18.60 4.61
N GLN A 108 -15.51 -19.19 5.42
CA GLN A 108 -16.92 -18.76 5.46
C GLN A 108 -17.16 -17.37 6.06
N HIS A 109 -16.15 -16.80 6.73
CA HIS A 109 -16.17 -15.43 7.24
C HIS A 109 -15.75 -14.40 6.18
N LEU A 110 -15.11 -14.83 5.08
CA LEU A 110 -14.64 -13.94 4.02
C LEU A 110 -15.80 -13.35 3.22
N SER A 111 -15.69 -12.07 2.91
CA SER A 111 -16.65 -11.37 2.05
C SER A 111 -16.26 -11.49 0.56
N PRO A 112 -17.21 -11.34 -0.38
CA PRO A 112 -16.91 -11.47 -1.82
C PRO A 112 -15.83 -10.50 -2.33
N ASN A 113 -15.71 -9.31 -1.74
CA ASN A 113 -14.69 -8.31 -2.10
C ASN A 113 -13.28 -8.64 -1.59
N GLN A 114 -13.12 -9.67 -0.76
CA GLN A 114 -11.81 -10.21 -0.40
C GLN A 114 -11.32 -11.28 -1.38
N LEU A 115 -12.21 -11.87 -2.19
CA LEU A 115 -11.87 -13.02 -3.03
C LEU A 115 -11.36 -12.55 -4.41
N ILE A 116 -10.03 -12.57 -4.58
CA ILE A 116 -9.40 -12.19 -5.84
C ILE A 116 -9.46 -13.37 -6.80
N THR A 117 -10.27 -13.22 -7.86
CA THR A 117 -10.53 -14.27 -8.84
C THR A 117 -9.80 -14.02 -10.14
N VAL A 118 -9.11 -15.04 -10.66
CA VAL A 118 -8.46 -15.05 -11.99
C VAL A 118 -8.95 -16.29 -12.73
N ASP A 119 -9.47 -16.11 -13.94
CA ASP A 119 -10.01 -17.20 -14.79
C ASP A 119 -11.04 -18.14 -14.12
N GLY A 120 -11.72 -17.64 -13.08
CA GLY A 120 -12.74 -18.38 -12.34
C GLY A 120 -12.24 -19.05 -11.05
N ASP A 121 -10.94 -19.02 -10.80
CA ASP A 121 -10.32 -19.54 -9.59
C ASP A 121 -9.97 -18.42 -8.60
N ILE A 122 -10.19 -18.68 -7.32
CA ILE A 122 -9.79 -17.76 -6.25
C ILE A 122 -8.29 -17.93 -6.06
N MET A 123 -7.51 -16.91 -6.39
CA MET A 123 -6.04 -16.99 -6.36
C MET A 123 -5.42 -16.26 -5.17
N ALA A 124 -6.15 -15.32 -4.56
CA ALA A 124 -5.71 -14.63 -3.36
C ALA A 124 -6.90 -14.24 -2.47
N VAL A 125 -6.64 -14.02 -1.19
CA VAL A 125 -7.57 -13.42 -0.23
C VAL A 125 -7.03 -12.05 0.16
N ALA A 126 -7.70 -10.98 -0.26
CA ALA A 126 -7.35 -9.60 0.10
C ALA A 126 -7.73 -9.30 1.56
N MET A 127 -6.81 -8.63 2.26
CA MET A 127 -6.97 -8.23 3.67
C MET A 127 -7.23 -6.74 3.83
N MET A 128 -6.77 -5.91 2.88
CA MET A 128 -6.89 -4.46 2.94
C MET A 128 -6.96 -3.84 1.56
N VAL A 129 -7.43 -2.60 1.50
CA VAL A 129 -7.23 -1.69 0.37
C VAL A 129 -6.26 -0.58 0.75
N ASN A 130 -5.57 -0.05 -0.23
CA ASN A 130 -4.69 1.10 -0.07
C ASN A 130 -4.81 2.01 -1.29
N ASN A 131 -4.67 3.30 -1.07
CA ASN A 131 -4.52 4.29 -2.13
C ASN A 131 -3.79 5.50 -1.56
N GLN A 132 -3.21 6.32 -2.44
CA GLN A 132 -2.75 7.63 -2.03
C GLN A 132 -3.94 8.57 -1.85
N HIS A 133 -3.86 9.45 -0.86
CA HIS A 133 -4.83 10.50 -0.65
C HIS A 133 -4.14 11.75 -0.09
N LEU A 134 -4.83 12.89 -0.10
CA LEU A 134 -4.27 14.12 0.43
C LEU A 134 -4.17 14.04 1.95
N MET A 135 -2.97 14.21 2.47
CA MET A 135 -2.68 14.53 3.86
C MET A 135 -2.26 15.99 3.92
N TYR A 136 -2.81 16.77 4.85
CA TYR A 136 -2.49 18.20 4.97
C TYR A 136 -2.49 18.70 6.41
N ARG A 137 -1.66 19.71 6.68
CA ARG A 137 -1.62 20.45 7.94
C ARG A 137 -2.78 21.43 8.02
N GLU A 138 -3.86 21.03 8.67
CA GLU A 138 -5.07 21.85 8.83
C GLU A 138 -4.75 23.16 9.55
N ASP A 139 -3.87 23.12 10.55
CA ASP A 139 -3.46 24.32 11.29
C ASP A 139 -2.73 25.35 10.41
N ILE A 140 -1.96 24.91 9.41
CA ILE A 140 -1.30 25.81 8.43
C ILE A 140 -2.32 26.40 7.45
N LEU A 141 -3.23 25.57 6.92
CA LEU A 141 -4.26 26.04 6.00
C LEU A 141 -5.17 27.07 6.70
N ASP A 142 -5.61 26.80 7.93
CA ASP A 142 -6.45 27.69 8.72
C ASP A 142 -5.74 29.01 9.06
N GLU A 143 -4.46 28.97 9.45
CA GLU A 143 -3.67 30.18 9.75
C GLU A 143 -3.57 31.11 8.54
N LEU A 144 -3.42 30.53 7.34
CA LEU A 144 -3.27 31.25 6.09
C LEU A 144 -4.61 31.54 5.39
N GLY A 145 -5.72 31.01 5.90
CA GLY A 145 -7.05 31.15 5.31
C GLY A 145 -7.19 30.45 3.95
N LEU A 146 -6.50 29.32 3.78
CA LEU A 146 -6.50 28.49 2.59
C LEU A 146 -7.59 27.42 2.69
N GLU A 147 -8.25 27.12 1.57
CA GLU A 147 -9.14 25.97 1.46
C GLU A 147 -8.33 24.69 1.21
N VAL A 148 -8.93 23.52 1.52
CA VAL A 148 -8.32 22.22 1.20
C VAL A 148 -8.32 22.05 -0.33
N PRO A 149 -7.16 21.84 -0.97
CA PRO A 149 -7.08 21.80 -2.42
C PRO A 149 -7.77 20.55 -2.98
N ALA A 150 -8.67 20.76 -3.95
CA ALA A 150 -9.44 19.69 -4.58
C ALA A 150 -8.75 19.09 -5.82
N ASN A 151 -7.72 19.75 -6.36
CA ASN A 151 -6.94 19.32 -7.52
C ASN A 151 -5.50 19.84 -7.41
N TYR A 152 -4.60 19.37 -8.29
CA TYR A 152 -3.20 19.77 -8.22
C TYR A 152 -2.94 21.25 -8.58
N ASP A 153 -3.82 21.92 -9.34
CA ASP A 153 -3.65 23.37 -9.60
C ASP A 153 -3.85 24.16 -8.30
N GLU A 154 -4.93 23.89 -7.58
CA GLU A 154 -5.19 24.47 -6.26
C GLU A 154 -4.11 24.08 -5.24
N MET A 155 -3.59 22.85 -5.32
CA MET A 155 -2.48 22.41 -4.45
C MET A 155 -1.19 23.19 -4.71
N LEU A 156 -0.86 23.51 -5.97
CA LEU A 156 0.29 24.34 -6.32
C LEU A 156 0.08 25.81 -5.92
N GLU A 157 -1.14 26.33 -6.05
CA GLU A 157 -1.49 27.67 -5.57
C GLU A 157 -1.35 27.78 -4.04
N ALA A 158 -1.86 26.80 -3.30
CA ALA A 158 -1.71 26.72 -1.85
C ALA A 158 -0.22 26.58 -1.46
N ALA A 159 0.54 25.75 -2.17
CA ALA A 159 1.97 25.58 -1.95
C ALA A 159 2.76 26.90 -2.11
N ALA A 160 2.43 27.70 -3.13
CA ALA A 160 3.05 29.01 -3.34
C ALA A 160 2.80 29.98 -2.18
N VAL A 161 1.55 30.02 -1.68
CA VAL A 161 1.20 30.87 -0.52
C VAL A 161 1.93 30.40 0.75
N ILE A 162 1.96 29.09 0.99
CA ILE A 162 2.66 28.49 2.12
C ILE A 162 4.17 28.81 2.06
N GLN A 163 4.77 28.74 0.88
CA GLN A 163 6.18 29.06 0.67
C GLN A 163 6.48 30.55 0.95
N GLU A 164 5.62 31.46 0.47
CA GLU A 164 5.78 32.90 0.71
C GLU A 164 5.62 33.24 2.20
N ALA A 165 4.79 32.50 2.92
CA ALA A 165 4.58 32.66 4.35
C ALA A 165 5.75 32.13 5.21
N ASP A 166 6.62 31.28 4.66
CA ASP A 166 7.81 30.72 5.33
C ASP A 166 7.47 30.01 6.66
N VAL A 167 6.33 29.30 6.70
CA VAL A 167 5.81 28.61 7.90
C VAL A 167 6.25 27.14 7.99
N VAL A 168 6.84 26.62 6.93
CA VAL A 168 7.30 25.23 6.79
C VAL A 168 8.47 25.19 5.79
N GLU A 169 9.36 24.20 5.93
CA GLU A 169 10.58 24.12 5.12
C GLU A 169 10.26 23.86 3.63
N TYR A 170 9.37 22.91 3.36
CA TYR A 170 8.89 22.60 2.01
C TYR A 170 7.37 22.53 2.02
N PRO A 171 6.63 23.32 1.20
CA PRO A 171 5.18 23.23 1.21
C PRO A 171 4.63 21.84 0.86
N LEU A 172 5.31 21.12 -0.05
CA LEU A 172 4.88 19.81 -0.55
C LEU A 172 5.87 18.69 -0.23
N GLY A 173 5.34 17.51 0.06
CA GLY A 173 6.05 16.23 -0.01
C GLY A 173 5.49 15.35 -1.14
N GLY A 174 6.28 14.37 -1.58
CA GLY A 174 5.88 13.48 -2.69
C GLY A 174 6.85 12.33 -2.86
N THR A 175 6.34 11.14 -3.21
CA THR A 175 7.14 9.91 -3.26
C THR A 175 7.89 9.80 -4.58
N PHE A 176 8.89 10.66 -4.77
CA PHE A 176 9.57 10.84 -6.07
C PHE A 176 10.89 10.06 -6.18
N ALA A 177 11.19 9.17 -5.22
CA ALA A 177 12.31 8.25 -5.32
C ALA A 177 12.36 7.58 -6.71
N SER A 178 13.52 7.66 -7.37
CA SER A 178 13.69 7.10 -8.72
C SER A 178 13.41 5.59 -8.72
N GLY A 179 12.82 5.08 -9.81
CA GLY A 179 12.32 3.72 -9.86
C GLY A 179 10.83 3.66 -9.55
N TRP A 180 10.41 2.68 -8.75
CA TRP A 180 8.99 2.34 -8.57
C TRP A 180 8.15 3.52 -8.07
N ASN A 181 8.61 4.25 -7.04
CA ASN A 181 7.85 5.38 -6.50
C ASN A 181 7.55 6.46 -7.56
N LEU A 182 8.56 6.93 -8.27
CA LEU A 182 8.38 7.92 -9.33
C LEU A 182 7.53 7.39 -10.51
N GLY A 183 7.65 6.10 -10.83
CA GLY A 183 6.79 5.45 -11.82
C GLY A 183 5.33 5.49 -11.41
N GLU A 184 5.03 5.20 -10.15
CA GLU A 184 3.69 5.20 -9.58
C GLU A 184 3.04 6.59 -9.57
N GLU A 185 3.79 7.65 -9.27
CA GLU A 185 3.26 9.03 -9.32
C GLU A 185 2.81 9.40 -10.74
N PHE A 186 3.55 8.97 -11.77
CA PHE A 186 3.10 9.13 -13.16
C PHE A 186 1.88 8.28 -13.46
N VAL A 187 1.85 7.02 -13.00
CA VAL A 187 0.71 6.12 -13.18
C VAL A 187 -0.56 6.75 -12.63
N ASN A 188 -0.52 7.28 -11.41
CA ASN A 188 -1.64 7.93 -10.76
C ASN A 188 -2.14 9.15 -11.54
N MET A 189 -1.21 10.00 -12.00
CA MET A 189 -1.54 11.19 -12.80
C MET A 189 -2.17 10.80 -14.14
N PHE A 190 -1.58 9.84 -14.86
CA PHE A 190 -2.03 9.41 -16.17
C PHE A 190 -3.39 8.68 -16.11
N LEU A 191 -3.63 7.87 -15.08
CA LEU A 191 -4.94 7.26 -14.80
C LEU A 191 -6.01 8.31 -14.54
N ALA A 192 -5.66 9.38 -13.82
CA ALA A 192 -6.56 10.49 -13.51
C ALA A 192 -6.92 11.34 -14.74
N HIS A 193 -6.09 11.29 -15.79
CA HIS A 193 -6.41 11.80 -17.13
C HIS A 193 -7.33 10.86 -17.94
N GLY A 194 -7.62 9.65 -17.44
CA GLY A 194 -8.38 8.64 -18.16
C GLY A 194 -7.54 7.83 -19.16
N GLY A 195 -6.21 7.90 -19.07
CA GLY A 195 -5.31 7.17 -19.94
C GLY A 195 -5.29 5.67 -19.66
N ASP A 196 -4.97 4.90 -20.69
CA ASP A 196 -4.59 3.48 -20.61
C ASP A 196 -3.15 3.35 -21.08
N PHE A 197 -2.37 2.47 -20.43
CA PHE A 197 -0.92 2.42 -20.62
C PHE A 197 -0.48 1.61 -21.84
N VAL A 198 -1.29 0.61 -22.20
CA VAL A 198 -1.10 -0.26 -23.35
C VAL A 198 -2.45 -0.55 -23.99
N ASP A 199 -2.45 -0.84 -25.29
CA ASP A 199 -3.63 -1.29 -26.02
C ASP A 199 -3.85 -2.82 -25.93
N ASP A 200 -4.90 -3.32 -26.57
CA ASP A 200 -5.24 -4.76 -26.62
C ASP A 200 -4.13 -5.64 -27.25
N ALA A 201 -3.19 -5.02 -27.99
CA ALA A 201 -2.04 -5.68 -28.59
C ALA A 201 -0.76 -5.51 -27.73
N ASN A 202 -0.88 -5.06 -26.48
CA ASN A 202 0.22 -4.72 -25.58
C ASN A 202 1.16 -3.62 -26.14
N MET A 203 0.72 -2.81 -27.10
CA MET A 203 1.52 -1.67 -27.58
C MET A 203 1.36 -0.48 -26.64
N PRO A 204 2.41 0.28 -26.33
CA PRO A 204 2.33 1.37 -25.36
C PRO A 204 1.56 2.56 -25.93
N THR A 205 0.88 3.28 -25.05
CA THR A 205 -0.03 4.39 -25.42
C THR A 205 0.18 5.64 -24.56
N ILE A 206 1.36 5.82 -23.98
CA ILE A 206 1.63 6.91 -23.01
C ILE A 206 2.19 8.17 -23.67
N ASN A 207 2.79 8.07 -24.86
CA ASN A 207 3.40 9.19 -25.56
C ASN A 207 2.35 10.02 -26.32
N ASN A 208 1.57 10.78 -25.54
CA ASN A 208 0.49 11.62 -26.02
C ASN A 208 0.33 12.87 -25.12
N GLU A 209 -0.68 13.71 -25.40
CA GLU A 209 -0.94 14.94 -24.64
C GLU A 209 -1.20 14.69 -23.14
N MET A 210 -1.83 13.58 -22.77
CA MET A 210 -2.07 13.21 -21.36
C MET A 210 -0.76 12.81 -20.67
N GLY A 211 0.12 12.09 -21.36
CA GLY A 211 1.44 11.74 -20.82
C GLY A 211 2.31 12.97 -20.61
N ILE A 212 2.30 13.91 -21.56
CA ILE A 212 3.03 15.18 -21.43
C ILE A 212 2.46 15.99 -20.26
N ALA A 213 1.14 16.14 -20.17
CA ALA A 213 0.49 16.85 -19.07
C ALA A 213 0.81 16.21 -17.70
N SER A 214 0.89 14.88 -17.65
CA SER A 214 1.28 14.15 -16.42
C SER A 214 2.71 14.49 -15.99
N LEU A 215 3.67 14.44 -16.93
CA LEU A 215 5.06 14.83 -16.65
C LEU A 215 5.15 16.29 -16.21
N GLU A 216 4.52 17.22 -16.93
CA GLU A 216 4.55 18.64 -16.61
C GLU A 216 3.98 18.93 -15.23
N LYS A 217 2.89 18.23 -14.85
CA LYS A 217 2.29 18.38 -13.52
C LYS A 217 3.22 17.88 -12.42
N LEU A 218 3.80 16.70 -12.58
CA LEU A 218 4.80 16.17 -11.65
C LEU A 218 6.03 17.10 -11.57
N LYS A 219 6.45 17.71 -12.67
CA LYS A 219 7.56 18.66 -12.63
C LYS A 219 7.23 19.92 -11.85
N ALA A 220 6.01 20.45 -12.00
CA ALA A 220 5.58 21.63 -11.29
C ALA A 220 5.59 21.46 -9.76
N THR A 221 5.23 20.28 -9.24
CA THR A 221 5.28 20.04 -7.78
C THR A 221 6.70 20.12 -7.23
N THR A 222 7.71 19.75 -8.03
CA THR A 222 9.13 19.76 -7.59
C THR A 222 9.65 21.14 -7.15
N GLU A 223 8.99 22.24 -7.55
CA GLU A 223 9.35 23.60 -7.12
C GLU A 223 9.12 23.84 -5.62
N TYR A 224 8.20 23.08 -5.01
CA TYR A 224 7.76 23.24 -3.63
C TYR A 224 8.15 22.06 -2.73
N MET A 225 9.01 21.17 -3.23
CA MET A 225 9.47 19.98 -2.52
C MET A 225 10.91 20.13 -2.05
N ASP A 226 11.35 19.23 -1.19
CA ASP A 226 12.76 19.02 -0.89
C ASP A 226 13.55 18.81 -2.20
N PRO A 227 14.64 19.55 -2.47
CA PRO A 227 15.47 19.37 -3.67
C PRO A 227 16.02 17.95 -3.87
N GLU A 228 16.10 17.14 -2.80
CA GLU A 228 16.48 15.73 -2.86
C GLU A 228 15.29 14.79 -3.14
N TYR A 229 14.17 15.30 -3.68
CA TYR A 229 12.94 14.55 -3.98
C TYR A 229 13.16 13.24 -4.76
N LEU A 230 14.22 13.12 -5.58
CA LEU A 230 14.53 11.87 -6.30
C LEU A 230 15.07 10.73 -5.42
N ALA A 231 15.29 10.99 -4.13
CA ALA A 231 15.59 9.99 -3.10
C ALA A 231 14.44 9.82 -2.10
N ALA A 232 13.35 10.59 -2.24
CA ALA A 232 12.23 10.61 -1.30
C ALA A 232 11.27 9.44 -1.57
N ASP A 233 11.45 8.34 -0.84
CA ASP A 233 10.46 7.26 -0.81
C ASP A 233 9.30 7.59 0.15
N SER A 234 8.30 6.71 0.21
CA SER A 234 7.14 6.91 1.10
C SER A 234 7.49 7.04 2.58
N THR A 235 8.56 6.40 3.05
CA THR A 235 9.00 6.46 4.46
C THR A 235 9.69 7.79 4.73
N TYR A 236 10.50 8.27 3.80
CA TYR A 236 11.12 9.58 3.89
C TYR A 236 10.07 10.71 3.94
N VAL A 237 9.07 10.67 3.05
CA VAL A 237 7.98 11.66 3.04
C VAL A 237 7.13 11.59 4.33
N GLN A 238 6.86 10.38 4.84
CA GLN A 238 6.21 10.20 6.15
C GLN A 238 7.02 10.93 7.25
N GLN A 239 8.34 10.72 7.29
CA GLN A 239 9.21 11.37 8.28
C GLN A 239 9.25 12.88 8.13
N GLN A 240 9.30 13.41 6.90
CA GLN A 240 9.22 14.86 6.67
C GLN A 240 7.93 15.44 7.27
N PHE A 241 6.81 14.75 7.11
CA PHE A 241 5.52 15.15 7.68
C PHE A 241 5.55 15.11 9.22
N GLN A 242 5.99 13.98 9.80
CA GLN A 242 6.10 13.78 11.25
C GLN A 242 6.97 14.87 11.89
N GLN A 243 8.05 15.29 11.22
CA GLN A 243 8.95 16.34 11.68
C GLN A 243 8.47 17.76 11.38
N GLY A 244 7.28 17.91 10.80
CA GLY A 244 6.69 19.22 10.48
C GLY A 244 7.41 19.97 9.36
N GLN A 245 8.18 19.27 8.52
CA GLN A 245 8.94 19.86 7.41
C GLN A 245 8.10 20.05 6.14
N ILE A 246 6.92 19.42 6.07
CA ILE A 246 5.97 19.57 4.97
C ILE A 246 4.55 19.91 5.44
N ALA A 247 3.79 20.59 4.58
CA ALA A 247 2.41 20.97 4.85
C ALA A 247 1.40 20.08 4.13
N MET A 248 1.68 19.60 2.92
CA MET A 248 0.76 18.77 2.13
C MET A 248 1.51 17.65 1.40
N ALA A 249 0.92 16.46 1.28
CA ALA A 249 1.35 15.44 0.34
C ALA A 249 0.18 14.55 -0.07
N ASN A 250 0.21 14.07 -1.32
CA ASN A 250 -0.61 12.93 -1.72
C ASN A 250 0.16 11.66 -1.33
N LEU A 251 -0.26 10.97 -0.28
CA LEU A 251 0.52 9.90 0.36
C LEU A 251 -0.35 8.68 0.65
N TRP A 252 0.27 7.51 0.72
CA TRP A 252 -0.40 6.24 1.00
C TRP A 252 -1.15 6.26 2.34
N ALA A 253 -2.40 5.78 2.35
CA ALA A 253 -3.21 5.67 3.56
C ALA A 253 -2.52 4.90 4.70
N SER A 254 -1.71 3.91 4.37
CA SER A 254 -0.90 3.17 5.34
C SER A 254 0.14 4.02 6.10
N ARG A 255 0.31 5.30 5.74
CA ARG A 255 1.18 6.27 6.42
C ARG A 255 0.42 7.17 7.40
N ALA A 256 -0.91 7.16 7.35
CA ALA A 256 -1.76 8.06 8.12
C ALA A 256 -1.60 7.85 9.63
N GLY A 257 -1.62 6.60 10.11
CA GLY A 257 -1.44 6.25 11.53
C GLY A 257 -0.18 6.83 12.15
N ALA A 258 0.92 6.87 11.40
CA ALA A 258 2.20 7.38 11.90
C ALA A 258 2.18 8.89 12.21
N MET A 259 1.22 9.64 11.68
CA MET A 259 1.10 11.09 11.96
C MET A 259 0.67 11.38 13.40
N ASP A 260 -0.08 10.47 14.01
CA ASP A 260 -0.64 10.63 15.35
C ASP A 260 0.12 9.83 16.44
N ASP A 261 1.28 9.26 16.09
CA ASP A 261 2.20 8.67 17.07
C ASP A 261 2.96 9.77 17.85
N PRO A 262 2.69 9.98 19.15
CA PRO A 262 3.35 11.02 19.93
C PRO A 262 4.82 10.74 20.26
N GLU A 263 5.31 9.52 20.04
CA GLU A 263 6.73 9.19 20.22
C GLU A 263 7.57 9.62 19.01
N GLU A 264 6.98 9.59 17.81
CA GLU A 264 7.67 9.82 16.54
C GLU A 264 7.25 11.12 15.81
N SER A 265 6.07 11.68 16.12
CA SER A 265 5.47 12.81 15.40
C SER A 265 5.42 14.11 16.22
N GLN A 266 5.83 15.22 15.61
CA GLN A 266 5.71 16.58 16.12
C GLN A 266 4.40 17.27 15.69
N VAL A 267 3.60 16.59 14.87
CA VAL A 267 2.38 17.13 14.25
C VAL A 267 1.10 16.39 14.66
N VAL A 268 1.14 15.63 15.76
CA VAL A 268 -0.02 14.91 16.32
C VAL A 268 -1.24 15.83 16.42
N GLY A 269 -2.37 15.37 15.88
CA GLY A 269 -3.64 16.08 15.87
C GLY A 269 -3.69 17.33 14.99
N LYS A 270 -2.71 17.51 14.08
CA LYS A 270 -2.67 18.65 13.13
C LYS A 270 -2.81 18.24 11.68
N VAL A 271 -2.69 16.95 11.38
CA VAL A 271 -2.77 16.42 10.02
C VAL A 271 -4.17 15.85 9.80
N THR A 272 -4.84 16.34 8.77
CA THR A 272 -6.17 15.89 8.37
C THR A 272 -6.10 15.22 7.00
N MET A 273 -7.01 14.27 6.76
CA MET A 273 -7.07 13.49 5.53
C MET A 273 -8.22 14.00 4.63
N ALA A 274 -7.94 14.12 3.34
CA ALA A 274 -8.94 14.38 2.30
C ALA A 274 -8.72 13.43 1.12
N SER A 275 -9.68 13.37 0.19
CA SER A 275 -9.51 12.65 -1.08
C SER A 275 -8.20 13.06 -1.74
N ALA A 276 -7.57 12.13 -2.48
CA ALA A 276 -6.54 12.50 -3.44
C ALA A 276 -7.06 13.63 -4.33
N PRO A 277 -6.21 14.62 -4.68
CA PRO A 277 -6.63 15.69 -5.55
C PRO A 277 -7.13 15.13 -6.89
N MET A 278 -8.19 15.71 -7.44
CA MET A 278 -8.77 15.31 -8.71
C MET A 278 -7.85 15.66 -9.88
N GLY A 279 -7.68 14.72 -10.81
CA GLY A 279 -7.33 15.01 -12.19
C GLY A 279 -8.59 15.24 -13.03
N PRO A 280 -8.47 15.30 -14.37
CA PRO A 280 -9.61 15.61 -15.24
C PRO A 280 -10.77 14.61 -15.18
N GLU A 281 -10.49 13.32 -14.97
CA GLU A 281 -11.50 12.26 -15.00
C GLU A 281 -11.69 11.56 -13.65
N ALA A 282 -10.63 11.43 -12.85
CA ALA A 282 -10.62 10.71 -11.58
C ALA A 282 -9.62 11.32 -10.58
N PRO A 283 -9.65 10.92 -9.29
CA PRO A 283 -8.59 11.25 -8.34
C PRO A 283 -7.21 10.81 -8.86
N VAL A 284 -6.16 11.60 -8.57
CA VAL A 284 -4.76 11.27 -8.84
C VAL A 284 -4.29 10.22 -7.82
N SER A 285 -4.80 9.01 -7.99
CA SER A 285 -4.52 7.86 -7.13
C SER A 285 -5.04 6.60 -7.80
N SER A 286 -4.38 5.48 -7.56
CA SER A 286 -4.85 4.17 -7.96
C SER A 286 -5.25 3.34 -6.73
N ILE A 287 -6.23 2.46 -6.88
CA ILE A 287 -6.69 1.54 -5.82
C ILE A 287 -5.84 0.27 -5.88
N TRP A 288 -5.26 -0.04 -4.73
CA TRP A 288 -4.49 -1.24 -4.45
C TRP A 288 -5.21 -2.09 -3.41
N TRP A 289 -4.93 -3.39 -3.44
CA TRP A 289 -5.21 -4.30 -2.35
C TRP A 289 -3.94 -5.06 -2.00
N ASP A 290 -3.81 -5.41 -0.72
CA ASP A 290 -2.83 -6.37 -0.25
C ASP A 290 -3.58 -7.60 0.28
N GLY A 291 -2.97 -8.77 0.15
CA GLY A 291 -3.61 -10.02 0.48
C GLY A 291 -2.65 -11.20 0.49
N ILE A 292 -3.18 -12.37 0.81
CA ILE A 292 -2.43 -13.61 0.94
C ILE A 292 -2.58 -14.51 -0.30
N VAL A 293 -1.51 -15.23 -0.60
CA VAL A 293 -1.48 -16.37 -1.53
C VAL A 293 -0.83 -17.58 -0.85
N ILE A 294 -1.12 -18.78 -1.34
CA ILE A 294 -0.52 -20.03 -0.86
C ILE A 294 0.30 -20.65 -1.98
N ALA A 295 1.52 -21.11 -1.65
CA ALA A 295 2.42 -21.75 -2.61
C ALA A 295 1.78 -23.02 -3.23
N SER A 296 2.08 -23.30 -4.50
CA SER A 296 1.51 -24.47 -5.21
C SER A 296 2.30 -25.77 -5.04
N ASN A 297 3.58 -25.66 -4.71
CA ASN A 297 4.54 -26.77 -4.60
C ASN A 297 4.87 -27.09 -3.13
N ILE A 298 3.82 -27.24 -2.34
CA ILE A 298 3.82 -27.73 -0.96
C ILE A 298 2.78 -28.86 -0.83
N THR A 299 2.79 -29.62 0.25
CA THR A 299 1.78 -30.67 0.49
C THR A 299 0.40 -30.07 0.78
N ASP A 300 -0.68 -30.85 0.57
CA ASP A 300 -2.03 -30.39 0.91
C ASP A 300 -2.21 -30.16 2.41
N GLU A 301 -1.52 -30.92 3.26
CA GLU A 301 -1.50 -30.73 4.72
C GLU A 301 -0.87 -29.36 5.07
N GLU A 302 0.26 -29.02 4.46
CA GLU A 302 0.89 -27.70 4.64
C GLU A 302 0.01 -26.57 4.10
N ALA A 303 -0.64 -26.76 2.95
CA ALA A 303 -1.52 -25.75 2.36
C ALA A 303 -2.78 -25.49 3.19
N GLU A 304 -3.40 -26.54 3.75
CA GLU A 304 -4.53 -26.42 4.67
C GLU A 304 -4.12 -25.65 5.93
N ALA A 305 -3.02 -26.06 6.58
CA ALA A 305 -2.51 -25.38 7.77
C ALA A 305 -2.16 -23.92 7.46
N ALA A 306 -1.49 -23.66 6.34
CA ALA A 306 -1.12 -22.31 5.90
C ALA A 306 -2.33 -21.41 5.69
N PHE A 307 -3.37 -21.91 5.02
CA PHE A 307 -4.59 -21.14 4.81
C PHE A 307 -5.29 -20.82 6.12
N ARG A 308 -5.43 -21.81 7.01
CA ARG A 308 -6.07 -21.62 8.31
C ARG A 308 -5.29 -20.63 9.18
N VAL A 309 -3.96 -20.74 9.25
CA VAL A 309 -3.11 -19.75 9.96
C VAL A 309 -3.35 -18.35 9.37
N ALA A 310 -3.41 -18.24 8.05
CA ALA A 310 -3.62 -16.94 7.40
C ALA A 310 -5.02 -16.35 7.65
N MET A 311 -6.06 -17.17 7.84
CA MET A 311 -7.39 -16.68 8.21
C MET A 311 -7.44 -16.07 9.61
N GLU A 312 -6.64 -16.58 10.55
CA GLU A 312 -6.52 -16.01 11.90
C GLU A 312 -5.85 -14.64 11.87
N GLY A 313 -4.94 -14.39 10.92
CA GLY A 313 -4.40 -13.05 10.69
C GLY A 313 -5.36 -12.06 10.04
N ILE A 314 -6.45 -12.53 9.41
CA ILE A 314 -7.40 -11.73 8.62
C ILE A 314 -8.79 -11.81 9.28
N ASP A 315 -8.83 -11.55 10.58
CA ASP A 315 -10.00 -11.73 11.41
C ASP A 315 -10.39 -10.44 12.17
N THR A 316 -11.48 -10.52 12.92
CA THR A 316 -11.99 -9.36 13.66
C THR A 316 -11.05 -8.88 14.78
N GLU A 317 -10.17 -9.74 15.29
CA GLU A 317 -9.17 -9.37 16.31
C GLU A 317 -8.11 -8.46 15.72
N THR A 318 -7.58 -8.77 14.53
CA THR A 318 -6.64 -7.89 13.80
C THR A 318 -7.17 -6.47 13.66
N VAL A 319 -8.44 -6.31 13.30
CA VAL A 319 -9.06 -4.99 13.16
C VAL A 319 -9.22 -4.28 14.50
N GLN A 320 -9.59 -5.00 15.55
CA GLN A 320 -9.81 -4.41 16.88
C GLN A 320 -8.51 -3.95 17.52
N GLU A 321 -7.43 -4.69 17.32
CA GLU A 321 -6.11 -4.36 17.86
C GLU A 321 -5.37 -3.30 17.04
N SER A 322 -5.55 -3.32 15.72
CA SER A 322 -4.82 -2.47 14.77
C SER A 322 -5.75 -1.72 13.80
N PRO A 323 -6.76 -0.97 14.27
CA PRO A 323 -7.76 -0.34 13.38
C PRO A 323 -7.17 0.72 12.45
N GLU A 324 -6.05 1.33 12.83
CA GLU A 324 -5.41 2.43 12.08
C GLU A 324 -4.26 1.96 11.17
N ALA A 325 -3.90 0.67 11.23
CA ALA A 325 -2.77 0.15 10.47
C ALA A 325 -3.07 -0.01 8.96
N ALA A 326 -4.33 -0.13 8.59
CA ALA A 326 -4.78 -0.19 7.19
C ALA A 326 -6.26 0.17 7.03
N VAL A 327 -6.67 0.35 5.77
CA VAL A 327 -8.09 0.32 5.40
C VAL A 327 -8.47 -1.13 5.18
N TRP A 328 -8.88 -1.81 6.25
CA TRP A 328 -9.14 -3.24 6.26
C TRP A 328 -10.35 -3.63 5.39
N LEU A 329 -10.26 -4.79 4.75
CA LEU A 329 -11.39 -5.48 4.09
C LEU A 329 -12.02 -6.55 4.99
N ILE A 330 -11.67 -6.54 6.27
CA ILE A 330 -12.04 -7.53 7.27
C ILE A 330 -13.35 -7.10 7.94
N ASP A 331 -14.18 -8.07 8.32
CA ASP A 331 -15.45 -7.81 9.02
C ASP A 331 -15.23 -7.02 10.31
N GLY A 332 -16.20 -6.16 10.64
CA GLY A 332 -16.12 -5.28 11.81
C GLY A 332 -15.24 -4.03 11.66
N TYR A 333 -14.59 -3.81 10.51
CA TYR A 333 -13.86 -2.57 10.27
C TYR A 333 -14.80 -1.38 10.05
N GLU A 334 -14.64 -0.37 10.90
CA GLU A 334 -15.28 0.94 10.76
C GLU A 334 -14.18 1.97 10.42
N PRO A 335 -14.19 2.59 9.22
CA PRO A 335 -13.20 3.58 8.85
C PRO A 335 -13.17 4.77 9.81
N GLY A 336 -12.02 5.01 10.44
CA GLY A 336 -11.75 6.20 11.24
C GLY A 336 -11.33 7.41 10.40
N ASP A 337 -11.06 8.53 11.06
CA ASP A 337 -10.68 9.80 10.41
C ASP A 337 -9.43 9.65 9.53
N LEU A 338 -8.47 8.83 9.95
CA LEU A 338 -7.25 8.53 9.20
C LEU A 338 -7.49 7.75 7.89
N ALA A 339 -8.59 7.00 7.82
CA ALA A 339 -9.00 6.29 6.61
C ALA A 339 -9.96 7.10 5.73
N ALA A 340 -10.47 8.24 6.22
CA ALA A 340 -11.48 9.03 5.53
C ALA A 340 -11.01 9.53 4.16
N GLY A 341 -9.72 9.90 4.04
CA GLY A 341 -9.11 10.30 2.78
C GLY A 341 -9.14 9.18 1.74
N ALA A 342 -8.69 7.98 2.10
CA ALA A 342 -8.73 6.82 1.21
C ALA A 342 -10.15 6.41 0.81
N ALA A 343 -11.09 6.46 1.76
CA ALA A 343 -12.49 6.20 1.47
C ALA A 343 -13.08 7.23 0.50
N ALA A 344 -12.77 8.51 0.69
CA ALA A 344 -13.20 9.59 -0.21
C ALA A 344 -12.57 9.45 -1.60
N THR A 345 -11.29 9.13 -1.70
CA THR A 345 -10.60 8.83 -2.97
C THR A 345 -11.31 7.71 -3.74
N ALA A 346 -11.63 6.61 -3.07
CA ALA A 346 -12.37 5.51 -3.70
C ALA A 346 -13.79 5.94 -4.12
N ALA A 347 -14.51 6.66 -3.26
CA ALA A 347 -15.86 7.15 -3.55
C ALA A 347 -15.90 8.16 -4.72
N ASN A 348 -14.82 8.92 -4.92
CA ASN A 348 -14.66 9.85 -6.04
C ASN A 348 -14.23 9.17 -7.35
N GLY A 349 -14.11 7.85 -7.38
CA GLY A 349 -13.91 7.09 -8.60
C GLY A 349 -12.45 6.80 -8.96
N ALA A 350 -11.55 6.76 -7.97
CA ALA A 350 -10.18 6.29 -8.21
C ALA A 350 -10.20 4.92 -8.89
N ARG A 351 -9.36 4.75 -9.92
CA ARG A 351 -9.30 3.53 -10.73
C ARG A 351 -8.40 2.49 -10.03
N PRO A 352 -8.67 1.19 -10.15
CA PRO A 352 -7.73 0.17 -9.69
C PRO A 352 -6.42 0.27 -10.48
N TYR A 353 -5.30 -0.06 -9.82
CA TYR A 353 -4.04 -0.24 -10.52
C TYR A 353 -4.19 -1.34 -11.60
N PRO A 354 -3.84 -1.08 -12.88
CA PRO A 354 -4.10 -1.99 -13.99
C PRO A 354 -3.07 -3.14 -14.04
N ALA A 355 -3.00 -3.93 -12.97
CA ALA A 355 -2.00 -5.00 -12.81
C ALA A 355 -2.06 -6.01 -13.96
N SER A 356 -0.94 -6.16 -14.65
CA SER A 356 -0.70 -7.13 -15.71
C SER A 356 0.81 -7.27 -15.96
N SER A 357 1.23 -8.27 -16.74
CA SER A 357 2.64 -8.41 -17.13
C SER A 357 3.14 -7.17 -17.90
N ALA A 358 2.32 -6.68 -18.84
CA ALA A 358 2.61 -5.47 -19.60
C ALA A 358 2.73 -4.26 -18.67
N MET A 359 1.79 -4.10 -17.73
CA MET A 359 1.83 -2.98 -16.80
C MET A 359 3.05 -3.02 -15.86
N GLY A 360 3.50 -4.21 -15.44
CA GLY A 360 4.74 -4.36 -14.67
C GLY A 360 5.95 -3.83 -15.43
N ILE A 361 6.10 -4.20 -16.71
CA ILE A 361 7.17 -3.69 -17.58
C ILE A 361 7.04 -2.18 -17.79
N MET A 362 5.83 -1.68 -18.04
CA MET A 362 5.57 -0.26 -18.22
C MET A 362 5.93 0.54 -16.97
N HIS A 363 5.54 0.06 -15.78
CA HIS A 363 5.89 0.70 -14.51
C HIS A 363 7.41 0.80 -14.35
N SER A 364 8.15 -0.30 -14.60
CA SER A 364 9.61 -0.28 -14.57
C SER A 364 10.22 0.70 -15.58
N ALA A 365 9.69 0.76 -16.81
CA ALA A 365 10.15 1.69 -17.84
C ALA A 365 9.92 3.16 -17.41
N LEU A 366 8.74 3.48 -16.87
CA LEU A 366 8.39 4.79 -16.32
C LEU A 366 9.36 5.19 -15.19
N GLY A 367 9.50 4.32 -14.19
CA GLY A 367 10.33 4.58 -13.01
C GLY A 367 11.80 4.85 -13.33
N ASN A 368 12.32 4.21 -14.39
CA ASN A 368 13.69 4.41 -14.86
C ASN A 368 13.85 5.64 -15.77
N GLY A 369 12.80 6.03 -16.50
CA GLY A 369 12.88 7.06 -17.54
C GLY A 369 12.62 8.49 -17.06
N ILE A 370 11.75 8.68 -16.06
CA ILE A 370 11.20 10.00 -15.70
C ILE A 370 12.25 10.91 -15.04
N ALA A 371 13.18 10.37 -14.24
CA ALA A 371 14.14 11.18 -13.49
C ALA A 371 15.00 12.11 -14.36
N ALA A 372 15.28 11.72 -15.61
CA ALA A 372 16.02 12.55 -16.55
C ALA A 372 15.25 13.82 -16.94
N TYR A 373 13.93 13.72 -17.11
CA TYR A 373 13.06 14.87 -17.35
C TYR A 373 13.01 15.79 -16.13
N LEU A 374 12.83 15.23 -14.93
CA LEU A 374 12.74 16.04 -13.70
C LEU A 374 14.03 16.82 -13.42
N ASN A 375 15.20 16.33 -13.85
CA ASN A 375 16.46 17.05 -13.74
C ASN A 375 16.75 18.01 -14.91
N GLY A 376 15.82 18.17 -15.86
CA GLY A 376 15.99 19.04 -17.02
C GLY A 376 16.97 18.51 -18.08
N ASN A 377 17.36 17.24 -18.00
CA ASN A 377 18.27 16.61 -18.96
C ASN A 377 17.56 16.18 -20.26
N LYS A 378 16.22 16.15 -20.25
CA LYS A 378 15.38 15.73 -21.38
C LYS A 378 14.05 16.48 -21.36
N ASP A 379 13.46 16.70 -22.54
CA ASP A 379 12.08 17.21 -22.66
C ASP A 379 11.04 16.08 -22.48
N ALA A 380 9.76 16.45 -22.32
CA ALA A 380 8.69 15.50 -22.04
C ALA A 380 8.45 14.52 -23.20
N GLU A 381 8.41 15.01 -24.45
CA GLU A 381 8.15 14.19 -25.65
C GLU A 381 9.23 13.13 -25.85
N THR A 382 10.50 13.53 -25.76
CA THR A 382 11.64 12.59 -25.84
C THR A 382 11.64 11.61 -24.68
N THR A 383 11.22 12.04 -23.49
CA THR A 383 11.14 11.17 -22.30
C THR A 383 10.12 10.05 -22.49
N LEU A 384 8.91 10.39 -22.93
CA LEU A 384 7.86 9.39 -23.18
C LEU A 384 8.24 8.47 -24.33
N ALA A 385 8.80 8.99 -25.43
CA ALA A 385 9.27 8.16 -26.54
C ALA A 385 10.33 7.14 -26.11
N ASP A 386 11.28 7.54 -25.26
CA ASP A 386 12.31 6.62 -24.75
C ASP A 386 11.74 5.59 -23.77
N ILE A 387 10.73 5.97 -22.97
CA ILE A 387 10.03 5.03 -22.08
C ILE A 387 9.25 3.99 -22.90
N GLU A 388 8.53 4.41 -23.94
CA GLU A 388 7.85 3.48 -24.84
C GLU A 388 8.85 2.55 -25.55
N ALA A 389 9.98 3.06 -26.01
CA ALA A 389 11.02 2.23 -26.63
C ALA A 389 11.62 1.21 -25.65
N ALA A 390 11.84 1.59 -24.40
CA ALA A 390 12.29 0.69 -23.35
C ALA A 390 11.24 -0.38 -23.03
N TYR A 391 9.97 0.03 -22.89
CA TYR A 391 8.84 -0.87 -22.72
C TYR A 391 8.77 -1.89 -23.86
N MET A 392 8.80 -1.43 -25.12
CA MET A 392 8.72 -2.29 -26.30
C MET A 392 9.83 -3.35 -26.30
N THR A 393 11.07 -2.96 -25.99
CA THR A 393 12.20 -3.89 -25.89
C THR A 393 11.93 -4.99 -24.86
N SER A 394 11.51 -4.62 -23.66
CA SER A 394 11.23 -5.60 -22.59
C SER A 394 9.96 -6.42 -22.85
N ALA A 395 8.96 -5.85 -23.52
CA ALA A 395 7.74 -6.55 -23.92
C ALA A 395 8.02 -7.60 -25.01
N GLU A 396 8.89 -7.32 -25.98
CA GLU A 396 9.40 -8.29 -26.96
C GLU A 396 10.15 -9.43 -26.25
N GLU A 397 11.05 -9.11 -25.31
CA GLU A 397 11.79 -10.12 -24.52
C GLU A 397 10.88 -11.00 -23.67
N ALA A 398 9.78 -10.43 -23.16
CA ALA A 398 8.75 -11.15 -22.42
C ALA A 398 7.75 -11.90 -23.32
N GLY A 399 7.85 -11.77 -24.64
CA GLY A 399 6.94 -12.40 -25.61
C GLY A 399 5.51 -11.84 -25.60
N LEU A 400 5.32 -10.60 -25.13
CA LEU A 400 4.03 -9.92 -25.10
C LEU A 400 3.67 -9.28 -26.45
N ILE A 401 4.67 -8.99 -27.28
CA ILE A 401 4.58 -8.39 -28.61
C ILE A 401 5.59 -9.04 -29.57
N GLU A 402 5.39 -8.87 -30.88
CA GLU A 402 6.20 -9.48 -31.97
C GLU A 402 7.27 -8.58 -32.59
#